data_AF-A0A290ZI89-F1
#
_entry.id   AF-A0A290ZI89-F1
#
_cell.length_a   1.000
_cell.length_b   1.000
_cell.length_c   1.000
_cell.angle_alpha   90.00
_cell.angle_beta   90.00
_cell.angle_gamma   90.00
#
_symmetry.space_group_name_H-M   'P 1'
#
loop_
_entity.id
_entity.type
_entity.pdbx_description
1 polymer ?
#
loop_
_entity_poly.entity_id
_entity_poly.type
_entity_poly.pdbx_seq_one_letter_code
_entity_poly.pdbx_strand_id
1 'polypeptide(L)'
;MLSKLITRSTLDHLAGSTAFRRGEEYFSVRAVGRLRATDDKITAKVEGTETYQVELWNDDGDLAYDCTCPRAADGYFCKHCVAVGLAWLADRASDEDHTAQSGKSKGKTKRRDPWREIKDFLGTQPQESLIELLLDVAQRDDRLYQSLLLKAEQVVGGGNVVQVFRRAIDEASSIHGFIDYREVGTFAGNIDQIATLLAELLKPDTAAVLVELAEYAIECVEHAMEQVDDSNGEIGCIVCRLGEMHLQACTMAKPDAIALAERLFRLETILPFGLCSFDAATYRSALGKKGLQRYRELVEAEWSKIKPRTDDKGYDARRAVITRIMERLAEASGDIDELVAIKSKDLSSSYRYLGIAETLAKAGRADDALEWAERGLKAFPDSPHNDLRDFLVAIYLKRERKDEALQLTWVQFEERPCLETFKKLHDVAGKLGLWPAQRERALAQLADLTAREAATTGGWKPKSSLPNYSLRVSIALWEEDLDAAWTAAHQGICDRNLLVTLGGKLESVRPEDAISLYRQVVPRIVDQTNNSAYYEGIQLIRKVGGLMKTLNQSRQFGDYLAELRVQFKPKRNFIKLVDDLARSTVAAK
;
A
#
# COMPACT_ATOMS: atom_id res chain seq x y z
N MET A 1 13.01 -16.80 -21.20
CA MET A 1 12.03 -17.43 -22.13
C MET A 1 11.36 -18.57 -21.39
N LEU A 2 10.04 -18.53 -21.29
CA LEU A 2 9.17 -19.10 -20.24
C LEU A 2 9.46 -20.51 -19.70
N SER A 3 10.19 -21.37 -20.42
CA SER A 3 10.51 -22.76 -20.01
C SER A 3 11.40 -22.90 -18.80
N LYS A 4 12.15 -21.86 -18.44
CA LYS A 4 12.93 -21.85 -17.20
C LYS A 4 12.13 -21.36 -16.00
N LEU A 5 11.01 -20.67 -16.24
CA LEU A 5 10.23 -19.98 -15.21
C LEU A 5 9.00 -20.81 -14.80
N ILE A 6 8.33 -21.44 -15.78
CA ILE A 6 7.17 -22.28 -15.52
C ILE A 6 7.65 -23.69 -15.22
N THR A 7 7.78 -23.99 -13.93
CA THR A 7 8.01 -25.35 -13.43
C THR A 7 6.93 -25.71 -12.43
N ARG A 8 6.71 -27.01 -12.20
CA ARG A 8 5.74 -27.46 -11.20
C ARG A 8 6.02 -26.89 -9.81
N SER A 9 7.30 -26.78 -9.42
CA SER A 9 7.73 -26.16 -8.18
C SER A 9 7.48 -24.65 -8.14
N THR A 10 7.72 -23.93 -9.24
CA THR A 10 7.43 -22.49 -9.30
C THR A 10 5.92 -22.24 -9.16
N LEU A 11 5.09 -23.02 -9.85
CA LEU A 11 3.64 -22.92 -9.78
C LEU A 11 3.09 -23.22 -8.37
N ASP A 12 3.66 -24.21 -7.67
CA ASP A 12 3.27 -24.53 -6.29
C ASP A 12 3.71 -23.42 -5.31
N HIS A 13 4.93 -22.91 -5.45
CA HIS A 13 5.45 -21.84 -4.61
C HIS A 13 4.63 -20.54 -4.76
N LEU A 14 4.30 -20.14 -5.99
CA LEU A 14 3.53 -18.93 -6.24
C LEU A 14 2.06 -19.05 -5.79
N ALA A 15 1.43 -20.22 -5.99
CA ALA A 15 0.01 -20.40 -5.69
C ALA A 15 -0.28 -20.78 -4.23
N GLY A 16 0.69 -21.44 -3.59
CA GLY A 16 0.53 -22.19 -2.35
C GLY A 16 -0.19 -23.53 -2.55
N SER A 17 0.13 -24.53 -1.73
CA SER A 17 -0.24 -25.94 -1.95
C SER A 17 -1.75 -26.20 -2.08
N THR A 18 -2.59 -25.39 -1.44
CA THR A 18 -4.06 -25.54 -1.55
C THR A 18 -4.57 -25.10 -2.93
N ALA A 19 -4.02 -24.02 -3.48
CA ALA A 19 -4.38 -23.52 -4.80
C ALA A 19 -3.81 -24.38 -5.92
N PHE A 20 -2.58 -24.84 -5.71
CA PHE A 20 -1.89 -25.74 -6.63
C PHE A 20 -2.69 -27.01 -6.86
N ARG A 21 -3.11 -27.70 -5.79
CA ARG A 21 -3.94 -28.91 -5.87
C ARG A 21 -5.25 -28.69 -6.63
N ARG A 22 -5.91 -27.54 -6.40
CA ARG A 22 -7.12 -27.18 -7.16
C ARG A 22 -6.82 -26.88 -8.62
N GLY A 23 -5.65 -26.32 -8.93
CA GLY A 23 -5.19 -26.15 -10.31
C GLY A 23 -4.97 -27.48 -11.03
N GLU A 24 -4.43 -28.48 -10.33
CA GLU A 24 -4.30 -29.85 -10.85
C GLU A 24 -5.66 -30.48 -11.17
N GLU A 25 -6.65 -30.27 -10.30
CA GLU A 25 -8.02 -30.73 -10.55
C GLU A 25 -8.57 -30.13 -11.86
N TYR A 26 -8.44 -28.82 -12.07
CA TYR A 26 -8.89 -28.13 -13.29
C TYR A 26 -8.13 -28.60 -14.55
N PHE A 27 -6.84 -28.83 -14.42
CA PHE A 27 -6.03 -29.40 -15.51
C PHE A 27 -6.50 -30.83 -15.85
N SER A 28 -6.75 -31.67 -14.84
CA SER A 28 -7.15 -33.08 -15.00
C SER A 28 -8.49 -33.26 -15.72
N VAL A 29 -9.43 -32.32 -15.52
CA VAL A 29 -10.73 -32.33 -16.20
C VAL A 29 -10.72 -31.60 -17.55
N ARG A 30 -9.53 -31.21 -18.04
CA ARG A 30 -9.33 -30.47 -19.29
C ARG A 30 -10.13 -29.15 -19.37
N ALA A 31 -10.24 -28.45 -18.24
CA ALA A 31 -10.91 -27.15 -18.17
C ALA A 31 -10.16 -26.02 -18.92
N VAL A 32 -8.92 -26.25 -19.35
CA VAL A 32 -8.10 -25.27 -20.08
C VAL A 32 -8.35 -25.40 -21.58
N GLY A 33 -8.96 -24.37 -22.16
CA GLY A 33 -9.23 -24.25 -23.59
C GLY A 33 -8.44 -23.11 -24.25
N ARG A 34 -8.26 -23.21 -25.57
CA ARG A 34 -7.62 -22.18 -26.43
C ARG A 34 -6.25 -21.70 -25.90
N LEU A 35 -5.43 -22.62 -25.38
CA LEU A 35 -4.07 -22.33 -24.97
C LEU A 35 -3.25 -21.86 -26.18
N ARG A 36 -2.67 -20.67 -26.08
CA ARG A 36 -1.80 -20.06 -27.09
C ARG A 36 -0.51 -19.61 -26.39
N ALA A 37 0.63 -19.91 -26.98
CA ALA A 37 1.93 -19.53 -26.42
C ALA A 37 2.79 -18.85 -27.48
N THR A 38 3.39 -17.72 -27.12
CA THR A 38 4.52 -17.09 -27.79
C THR A 38 5.80 -17.37 -26.98
N ASP A 39 6.96 -16.87 -27.42
CA ASP A 39 8.23 -17.09 -26.71
C ASP A 39 8.27 -16.46 -25.30
N ASP A 40 7.47 -15.41 -25.08
CA ASP A 40 7.45 -14.62 -23.84
C ASP A 40 6.09 -14.53 -23.14
N LYS A 41 4.99 -14.99 -23.76
CA LYS A 41 3.64 -14.96 -23.16
C LYS A 41 2.79 -16.19 -23.48
N ILE A 42 1.99 -16.64 -22.52
CA ILE A 42 0.97 -17.69 -22.65
C ILE A 42 -0.38 -17.07 -22.35
N THR A 43 -1.38 -17.35 -23.18
CA THR A 43 -2.77 -16.92 -22.98
C THR A 43 -3.70 -18.11 -23.12
N ALA A 44 -4.71 -18.25 -22.26
CA ALA A 44 -5.70 -19.32 -22.34
C ALA A 44 -7.05 -18.90 -21.75
N LYS A 45 -8.09 -19.70 -22.01
CA LYS A 45 -9.38 -19.61 -21.33
C LYS A 45 -9.57 -20.83 -20.43
N VAL A 46 -10.01 -20.63 -19.20
CA VAL A 46 -10.24 -21.70 -18.24
C VAL A 46 -11.71 -21.73 -17.84
N GLU A 47 -12.36 -22.86 -18.05
CA GLU A 47 -13.76 -23.09 -17.67
C GLU A 47 -13.86 -23.40 -16.18
N GLY A 48 -14.65 -22.60 -15.45
CA GLY A 48 -14.96 -22.81 -14.04
C GLY A 48 -16.43 -22.55 -13.76
N THR A 49 -16.74 -21.79 -12.71
CA THR A 49 -18.09 -21.24 -12.54
C THR A 49 -18.47 -20.30 -13.67
N GLU A 50 -17.48 -19.65 -14.27
CA GLU A 50 -17.54 -18.80 -15.45
C GLU A 50 -16.30 -19.11 -16.32
N THR A 51 -16.21 -18.51 -17.50
CA THR A 51 -15.01 -18.61 -18.34
C THR A 51 -14.02 -17.52 -17.95
N TYR A 52 -12.85 -17.91 -17.45
CA TYR A 52 -11.81 -16.97 -17.04
C TYR A 52 -10.71 -16.86 -18.09
N GLN A 53 -10.26 -15.65 -18.40
CA GLN A 53 -9.10 -15.41 -19.25
C GLN A 53 -7.85 -15.39 -18.38
N VAL A 54 -6.78 -16.05 -18.82
CA VAL A 54 -5.54 -16.22 -18.07
C VAL A 54 -4.36 -15.88 -18.96
N GLU A 55 -3.43 -15.11 -18.43
CA GLU A 55 -2.18 -14.75 -19.07
C GLU A 55 -0.99 -15.04 -18.14
N LEU A 56 0.10 -15.59 -18.69
CA LEU A 56 1.38 -15.79 -18.00
C LEU A 56 2.49 -15.26 -18.89
N TRP A 57 3.36 -14.38 -18.40
CA TRP A 57 4.47 -13.85 -19.20
C TRP A 57 5.76 -13.74 -18.40
N ASN A 58 6.86 -13.61 -19.12
CA ASN A 58 8.17 -13.33 -18.54
C ASN A 58 8.30 -11.82 -18.35
N ASP A 59 8.49 -11.37 -17.11
CA ASP A 59 8.73 -9.97 -16.75
C ASP A 59 10.11 -9.88 -16.10
N ASP A 60 11.12 -9.41 -16.84
CA ASP A 60 12.51 -9.27 -16.42
C ASP A 60 13.14 -10.48 -15.67
N GLY A 61 12.70 -11.69 -16.01
CA GLY A 61 13.20 -12.94 -15.43
C GLY A 61 12.30 -13.56 -14.37
N ASP A 62 11.22 -12.90 -13.99
CA ASP A 62 10.18 -13.41 -13.10
C ASP A 62 8.91 -13.82 -13.88
N LEU A 63 8.13 -14.73 -13.31
CA LEU A 63 6.88 -15.19 -13.90
C LEU A 63 5.72 -14.28 -13.46
N ALA A 64 5.36 -13.34 -14.31
CA ALA A 64 4.19 -12.50 -14.14
C ALA A 64 2.92 -13.20 -14.66
N TYR A 65 1.77 -12.77 -14.14
CA TYR A 65 0.49 -13.42 -14.39
C TYR A 65 -0.67 -12.44 -14.30
N ASP A 66 -1.74 -12.74 -15.03
CA ASP A 66 -3.04 -12.11 -14.90
C ASP A 66 -4.15 -13.17 -15.07
N CYS A 67 -5.24 -12.99 -14.36
CA CYS A 67 -6.44 -13.79 -14.54
C CYS A 67 -7.68 -13.01 -14.14
N THR A 68 -8.73 -13.09 -14.97
CA THR A 68 -10.02 -12.40 -14.71
C THR A 68 -10.85 -13.01 -13.57
N CYS A 69 -10.25 -13.83 -12.69
CA CYS A 69 -10.96 -14.46 -11.58
C CYS A 69 -10.83 -13.66 -10.28
N PRO A 70 -11.81 -13.75 -9.35
CA PRO A 70 -11.81 -12.94 -8.13
C PRO A 70 -10.54 -13.07 -7.29
N ARG A 71 -9.93 -14.26 -7.27
CA ARG A 71 -8.73 -14.52 -6.48
C ARG A 71 -7.46 -13.90 -7.07
N ALA A 72 -7.41 -13.72 -8.38
CA ALA A 72 -6.30 -13.05 -9.04
C ALA A 72 -6.43 -11.52 -8.95
N ALA A 73 -7.66 -10.99 -8.91
CA ALA A 73 -7.93 -9.59 -8.61
C ALA A 73 -7.41 -9.17 -7.21
N ASP A 74 -7.37 -10.09 -6.25
CA ASP A 74 -6.75 -9.90 -4.93
C ASP A 74 -5.21 -10.00 -4.95
N GLY A 75 -4.58 -10.06 -6.13
CA GLY A 75 -3.12 -10.14 -6.28
C GLY A 75 -2.51 -11.53 -5.98
N TYR A 76 -3.33 -12.60 -5.97
CA TYR A 76 -2.84 -13.96 -5.72
C TYR A 76 -2.74 -14.80 -6.99
N PHE A 77 -1.69 -15.61 -7.06
CA PHE A 77 -1.52 -16.61 -8.12
C PHE A 77 -2.61 -17.69 -7.98
N CYS A 78 -3.58 -17.65 -8.89
CA CYS A 78 -4.82 -18.41 -8.74
C CYS A 78 -4.70 -19.84 -9.28
N LYS A 79 -5.71 -20.67 -8.97
CA LYS A 79 -5.78 -22.06 -9.48
C LYS A 79 -5.86 -22.15 -11.01
N HIS A 80 -6.41 -21.12 -11.68
CA HIS A 80 -6.49 -21.10 -13.15
C HIS A 80 -5.11 -20.84 -13.78
N CYS A 81 -4.30 -19.95 -13.18
CA CYS A 81 -2.89 -19.75 -13.57
C CYS A 81 -2.09 -21.05 -13.43
N VAL A 82 -2.30 -21.81 -12.34
CA VAL A 82 -1.70 -23.14 -12.17
C VAL A 82 -2.16 -24.10 -13.26
N ALA A 83 -3.46 -24.18 -13.52
CA ALA A 83 -4.00 -25.08 -14.54
C ALA A 83 -3.43 -24.78 -15.95
N VAL A 84 -3.28 -23.50 -16.31
CA VAL A 84 -2.67 -23.07 -17.58
C VAL A 84 -1.18 -23.41 -17.62
N GLY A 85 -0.44 -23.18 -16.53
CA GLY A 85 0.97 -23.57 -16.45
C GLY A 85 1.18 -25.08 -16.57
N LEU A 86 0.32 -25.88 -15.93
CA LEU A 86 0.34 -27.35 -16.05
C LEU A 86 -0.04 -27.82 -17.45
N ALA A 87 -1.06 -27.21 -18.06
CA ALA A 87 -1.46 -27.51 -19.44
C ALA A 87 -0.32 -27.23 -20.43
N TRP A 88 0.39 -26.12 -20.24
CA TRP A 88 1.55 -25.77 -21.04
C TRP A 88 2.73 -26.75 -20.83
N LEU A 89 2.98 -27.17 -19.59
CA LEU A 89 4.02 -28.18 -19.28
C LEU A 89 3.69 -29.54 -19.91
N ALA A 90 2.43 -29.95 -19.87
CA ALA A 90 1.98 -31.20 -20.45
C ALA A 90 2.06 -31.21 -21.98
N ASP A 91 1.68 -30.11 -22.64
CA ASP A 91 1.80 -29.93 -24.09
C ASP A 91 3.26 -30.06 -24.56
N ARG A 92 4.20 -29.60 -23.72
CA ARG A 92 5.65 -29.75 -23.95
C ARG A 92 6.18 -31.16 -23.68
N ALA A 93 5.66 -31.85 -22.65
CA ALA A 93 6.06 -33.22 -22.36
C ALA A 93 5.59 -34.20 -23.46
N SER A 94 4.41 -33.96 -24.05
CA SER A 94 3.94 -34.71 -25.21
C SER A 94 4.78 -34.48 -26.48
N ASP A 95 5.38 -33.30 -26.64
CA ASP A 95 6.33 -33.01 -27.72
C ASP A 95 7.68 -33.76 -27.53
N GLU A 96 8.06 -34.09 -26.29
CA GLU A 96 9.30 -34.82 -25.98
C GLU A 96 9.13 -36.35 -26.10
N ASP A 97 7.99 -36.92 -25.68
CA ASP A 97 7.75 -38.38 -25.74
C ASP A 97 7.57 -38.92 -27.18
N HIS A 98 7.09 -38.09 -28.11
CA HIS A 98 6.94 -38.49 -29.52
C HIS A 98 8.28 -38.62 -30.27
N THR A 99 9.41 -38.28 -29.64
CA THR A 99 10.75 -38.41 -30.23
C THR A 99 11.46 -39.74 -29.93
N ALA A 100 10.89 -40.61 -29.08
CA ALA A 100 11.52 -41.87 -28.67
C ALA A 100 11.09 -43.12 -29.48
N GLN A 101 10.02 -43.07 -30.28
CA GLN A 101 9.51 -44.22 -31.05
C GLN A 101 9.04 -43.85 -32.46
N SER A 102 9.97 -43.43 -33.33
CA SER A 102 9.95 -43.85 -34.74
C SER A 102 11.26 -43.47 -35.41
N GLY A 103 11.96 -44.48 -35.93
CA GLY A 103 13.12 -44.28 -36.78
C GLY A 103 12.75 -43.72 -38.14
N LYS A 104 13.61 -42.82 -38.63
CA LYS A 104 13.80 -42.35 -40.02
C LYS A 104 12.91 -41.19 -40.52
N SER A 105 13.57 -40.01 -40.54
CA SER A 105 13.59 -39.00 -41.63
C SER A 105 12.32 -38.16 -41.87
N LYS A 106 12.32 -36.89 -41.44
CA LYS A 106 12.61 -35.66 -42.25
C LYS A 106 11.99 -34.41 -41.59
N GLY A 107 12.79 -33.34 -41.51
CA GLY A 107 12.32 -31.95 -41.41
C GLY A 107 11.90 -31.46 -40.03
N LYS A 108 12.76 -30.66 -39.38
CA LYS A 108 12.34 -29.77 -38.28
C LYS A 108 11.34 -28.74 -38.83
N THR A 109 10.05 -28.97 -38.68
CA THR A 109 9.03 -27.92 -38.88
C THR A 109 9.06 -26.99 -37.67
N LYS A 110 9.57 -25.78 -37.91
CA LYS A 110 9.51 -24.63 -36.99
C LYS A 110 8.07 -24.49 -36.47
N ARG A 111 7.89 -24.39 -35.15
CA ARG A 111 6.60 -24.07 -34.51
C ARG A 111 5.94 -22.92 -35.28
N ARG A 112 4.73 -23.14 -35.82
CA ARG A 112 3.97 -22.12 -36.56
C ARG A 112 3.64 -21.00 -35.58
N ASP A 113 4.17 -19.80 -35.83
CA ASP A 113 3.77 -18.61 -35.10
C ASP A 113 2.49 -18.07 -35.77
N PRO A 114 1.31 -18.21 -35.12
CA PRO A 114 0.06 -17.78 -35.72
C PRO A 114 0.03 -16.29 -36.02
N TRP A 115 0.74 -15.45 -35.26
CA TRP A 115 0.82 -14.02 -35.53
C TRP A 115 1.62 -13.71 -36.78
N ARG A 116 2.70 -14.47 -37.00
CA ARG A 116 3.46 -14.38 -38.24
C ARG A 116 2.64 -14.87 -39.44
N GLU A 117 1.90 -15.97 -39.31
CA GLU A 117 1.03 -16.46 -40.38
C GLU A 117 -0.13 -15.50 -40.68
N ILE A 118 -0.74 -14.90 -39.65
CA ILE A 118 -1.76 -13.85 -39.80
C ILE A 118 -1.14 -12.63 -40.47
N LYS A 119 0.04 -12.17 -40.04
CA LYS A 119 0.73 -11.02 -40.64
C LYS A 119 1.10 -11.29 -42.10
N ASP A 120 1.64 -12.47 -42.41
CA ASP A 120 1.98 -12.88 -43.77
C ASP A 120 0.72 -12.98 -44.63
N PHE A 121 -0.39 -13.53 -44.10
CA PHE A 121 -1.69 -13.57 -44.78
C PHE A 121 -2.21 -12.15 -45.07
N LEU A 122 -2.28 -11.28 -44.06
CA LEU A 122 -2.71 -9.89 -44.21
C LEU A 122 -1.82 -9.13 -45.21
N GLY A 123 -0.51 -9.42 -45.22
CA GLY A 123 0.43 -8.84 -46.19
C GLY A 123 0.21 -9.30 -47.65
N THR A 124 -0.52 -10.39 -47.87
CA THR A 124 -0.90 -10.87 -49.22
C THR A 124 -2.28 -10.40 -49.67
N GLN A 125 -3.06 -9.75 -48.79
CA GLN A 125 -4.41 -9.30 -49.13
C GLN A 125 -4.39 -7.96 -49.89
N PRO A 126 -5.37 -7.72 -50.78
CA PRO A 126 -5.60 -6.40 -51.37
C PRO A 126 -5.93 -5.35 -50.30
N GLN A 127 -5.63 -4.09 -50.59
CA GLN A 127 -5.87 -2.97 -49.68
C GLN A 127 -7.36 -2.87 -49.30
N GLU A 128 -8.27 -3.09 -50.24
CA GLU A 128 -9.72 -3.04 -50.03
C GLU A 128 -10.18 -4.09 -49.02
N SER A 129 -9.67 -5.32 -49.10
CA SER A 129 -10.02 -6.39 -48.17
C SER A 129 -9.50 -6.13 -46.76
N LEU A 130 -8.36 -5.47 -46.62
CA LEU A 130 -7.83 -5.04 -45.32
C LEU A 130 -8.68 -3.92 -44.70
N ILE A 131 -9.15 -2.97 -45.51
CA ILE A 131 -10.06 -1.90 -45.07
C ILE A 131 -11.37 -2.50 -44.59
N GLU A 132 -11.98 -3.41 -45.36
CA GLU A 132 -13.22 -4.08 -44.96
C GLU A 132 -13.04 -4.84 -43.65
N LEU A 133 -11.96 -5.62 -43.50
CA LEU A 133 -11.68 -6.36 -42.28
C LEU A 133 -11.54 -5.44 -41.06
N LEU A 134 -10.89 -4.28 -41.21
CA LEU A 134 -10.77 -3.28 -40.14
C LEU A 134 -12.10 -2.60 -39.81
N LEU A 135 -12.91 -2.26 -40.82
CA LEU A 135 -14.24 -1.69 -40.61
C LEU A 135 -15.16 -2.68 -39.89
N ASP A 136 -15.07 -3.96 -40.23
CA ASP A 136 -15.84 -5.04 -39.59
C ASP A 136 -15.50 -5.22 -38.11
N VAL A 137 -14.22 -5.04 -37.75
CA VAL A 137 -13.78 -5.04 -36.35
C VAL A 137 -14.22 -3.75 -35.68
N ALA A 138 -14.05 -2.60 -36.32
CA ALA A 138 -14.44 -1.29 -35.77
C ALA A 138 -15.95 -1.21 -35.48
N GLN A 139 -16.81 -1.83 -36.29
CA GLN A 139 -18.24 -1.92 -36.01
C GLN A 139 -18.58 -2.66 -34.70
N ARG A 140 -17.67 -3.50 -34.20
CA ARG A 140 -17.86 -4.33 -32.99
C ARG A 140 -17.00 -3.87 -31.82
N ASP A 141 -15.99 -3.05 -32.09
CA ASP A 141 -15.02 -2.52 -31.13
C ASP A 141 -15.05 -0.99 -31.17
N ASP A 142 -15.77 -0.41 -30.21
CA ASP A 142 -15.96 1.04 -30.10
C ASP A 142 -14.64 1.79 -29.96
N ARG A 143 -13.62 1.18 -29.33
CA ARG A 143 -12.29 1.79 -29.18
C ARG A 143 -11.59 1.90 -30.53
N LEU A 144 -11.64 0.84 -31.33
CA LEU A 144 -11.08 0.87 -32.69
C LEU A 144 -11.87 1.83 -33.59
N TYR A 145 -13.19 1.87 -33.46
CA TYR A 145 -14.04 2.82 -34.18
C TYR A 145 -13.64 4.27 -33.92
N GLN A 146 -13.57 4.67 -32.64
CA GLN A 146 -13.21 6.05 -32.27
C GLN A 146 -11.79 6.41 -32.72
N SER A 147 -10.84 5.47 -32.60
CA SER A 147 -9.46 5.65 -33.08
C SER A 147 -9.38 5.86 -34.60
N LEU A 148 -10.09 5.04 -35.37
CA LEU A 148 -10.13 5.17 -36.84
C LEU A 148 -10.90 6.41 -37.29
N LEU A 149 -11.99 6.78 -36.62
CA LEU A 149 -12.75 7.99 -36.89
C LEU A 149 -11.88 9.24 -36.70
N LEU A 150 -11.17 9.32 -35.57
CA LEU A 150 -10.23 10.40 -35.29
C LEU A 150 -9.13 10.50 -36.36
N LYS A 151 -8.55 9.35 -36.76
CA LYS A 151 -7.50 9.30 -37.80
C LYS A 151 -8.04 9.69 -39.19
N ALA A 152 -9.26 9.29 -39.52
CA ALA A 152 -9.91 9.69 -40.76
C ALA A 152 -10.17 11.20 -40.81
N GLU A 153 -10.64 11.79 -39.71
CA GLU A 153 -10.94 13.22 -39.63
C GLU A 153 -9.67 14.10 -39.67
N GLN A 154 -8.54 13.61 -39.15
CA GLN A 154 -7.23 14.26 -39.32
C GLN A 154 -6.77 14.32 -40.78
N VAL A 155 -7.10 13.30 -41.59
CA VAL A 155 -6.67 13.20 -43.00
C VAL A 155 -7.55 14.04 -43.94
N VAL A 156 -8.84 14.20 -43.62
CA VAL A 156 -9.81 14.91 -44.49
C VAL A 156 -9.71 16.44 -44.37
N GLY A 157 -8.93 16.97 -43.43
CA GLY A 157 -8.50 18.39 -43.44
C GLY A 157 -9.63 19.43 -43.35
N GLY A 158 -10.80 19.06 -42.82
CA GLY A 158 -11.97 19.94 -42.73
C GLY A 158 -12.76 19.84 -41.43
N GLY A 159 -12.52 18.85 -40.58
CA GLY A 159 -13.07 18.77 -39.22
C GLY A 159 -12.18 19.51 -38.23
N ASN A 160 -12.77 20.26 -37.30
CA ASN A 160 -12.02 20.92 -36.24
C ASN A 160 -11.45 19.84 -35.29
N VAL A 161 -10.22 19.38 -35.53
CA VAL A 161 -9.53 18.32 -34.77
C VAL A 161 -9.70 18.50 -33.25
N VAL A 162 -9.70 19.73 -32.77
CA VAL A 162 -9.95 20.06 -31.34
C VAL A 162 -11.33 19.57 -30.87
N GLN A 163 -12.39 19.77 -31.65
CA GLN A 163 -13.75 19.33 -31.29
C GLN A 163 -13.87 17.82 -31.24
N VAL A 164 -13.16 17.12 -32.13
CA VAL A 164 -13.15 15.65 -32.18
C VAL A 164 -12.52 15.10 -30.91
N PHE A 165 -11.33 15.59 -30.55
CA PHE A 165 -10.67 15.19 -29.31
C PHE A 165 -11.48 15.57 -28.07
N ARG A 166 -12.09 16.76 -28.03
CA ARG A 166 -12.96 17.15 -26.91
C ARG A 166 -14.12 16.19 -26.74
N ARG A 167 -14.80 15.84 -27.82
CA ARG A 167 -15.89 14.86 -27.77
C ARG A 167 -15.41 13.49 -27.29
N ALA A 168 -14.27 13.01 -27.79
CA ALA A 168 -13.70 11.74 -27.36
C ALA A 168 -13.28 11.75 -25.87
N ILE A 169 -12.76 12.88 -25.39
CA ILE A 169 -12.46 13.10 -23.95
C ILE A 169 -13.76 13.08 -23.14
N ASP A 170 -14.81 13.78 -23.59
CA ASP A 170 -16.11 13.81 -22.90
C ASP A 170 -16.73 12.42 -22.82
N GLU A 171 -16.71 11.67 -23.93
CA GLU A 171 -17.22 10.29 -23.98
C GLU A 171 -16.42 9.35 -23.06
N ALA A 172 -15.08 9.47 -23.04
CA ALA A 172 -14.21 8.65 -22.19
C ALA A 172 -14.27 9.00 -20.69
N SER A 173 -14.56 10.26 -20.35
CA SER A 173 -14.66 10.75 -18.97
C SER A 173 -16.10 10.79 -18.44
N SER A 174 -17.09 10.50 -19.28
CA SER A 174 -18.50 10.46 -18.89
C SER A 174 -18.77 9.29 -17.93
N ILE A 175 -19.34 9.62 -16.78
CA ILE A 175 -19.70 8.65 -15.75
C ILE A 175 -21.22 8.64 -15.55
N HIS A 176 -21.79 7.44 -15.48
CA HIS A 176 -23.21 7.21 -15.19
C HIS A 176 -23.37 6.42 -13.89
N GLY A 177 -23.13 7.10 -12.76
CA GLY A 177 -23.12 6.49 -11.42
C GLY A 177 -21.72 6.12 -10.95
N PHE A 178 -21.59 5.72 -9.69
CA PHE A 178 -20.28 5.43 -9.09
C PHE A 178 -19.62 4.21 -9.74
N ILE A 179 -18.34 4.33 -10.13
CA ILE A 179 -17.54 3.23 -10.68
C ILE A 179 -16.75 2.60 -9.55
N ASP A 180 -17.05 1.33 -9.25
CA ASP A 180 -16.35 0.59 -8.21
C ASP A 180 -15.00 0.04 -8.67
N TYR A 181 -14.18 -0.37 -7.71
CA TYR A 181 -12.83 -0.90 -7.90
C TYR A 181 -12.71 -2.00 -8.98
N ARG A 182 -13.78 -2.76 -9.25
CA ARG A 182 -13.76 -3.86 -10.24
C ARG A 182 -14.02 -3.38 -11.65
N GLU A 183 -14.66 -2.23 -11.81
CA GLU A 183 -15.00 -1.63 -13.10
C GLU A 183 -13.97 -0.57 -13.53
N VAL A 184 -13.12 -0.11 -12.60
CA VAL A 184 -12.11 0.93 -12.82
C VAL A 184 -11.20 0.64 -14.01
N GLY A 185 -10.75 -0.60 -14.20
CA GLY A 185 -9.81 -0.94 -15.27
C GLY A 185 -10.38 -0.73 -16.69
N THR A 186 -11.70 -0.88 -16.86
CA THR A 186 -12.33 -0.61 -18.17
C THR A 186 -12.38 0.89 -18.44
N PHE A 187 -12.74 1.67 -17.42
CA PHE A 187 -12.80 3.12 -17.48
C PHE A 187 -11.42 3.74 -17.67
N ALA A 188 -10.44 3.33 -16.87
CA ALA A 188 -9.03 3.72 -17.00
C ALA A 188 -8.48 3.38 -18.40
N GLY A 189 -8.78 2.18 -18.92
CA GLY A 189 -8.36 1.79 -20.28
C GLY A 189 -8.93 2.68 -21.40
N ASN A 190 -10.14 3.24 -21.23
CA ASN A 190 -10.69 4.19 -22.19
C ASN A 190 -9.93 5.54 -22.14
N ILE A 191 -9.64 6.03 -20.94
CA ILE A 191 -8.88 7.28 -20.75
C ILE A 191 -7.44 7.11 -21.26
N ASP A 192 -6.79 5.98 -20.98
CA ASP A 192 -5.44 5.69 -21.45
C ASP A 192 -5.34 5.66 -22.98
N GLN A 193 -6.38 5.16 -23.64
CA GLN A 193 -6.46 5.19 -25.10
C GLN A 193 -6.51 6.62 -25.63
N ILE A 194 -7.28 7.51 -25.00
CA ILE A 194 -7.32 8.93 -25.35
C ILE A 194 -5.95 9.59 -25.09
N ALA A 195 -5.32 9.31 -23.94
CA ALA A 195 -3.97 9.78 -23.64
C ALA A 195 -2.95 9.29 -24.68
N THR A 196 -3.14 8.09 -25.24
CA THR A 196 -2.27 7.55 -26.31
C THR A 196 -2.47 8.28 -27.62
N LEU A 197 -3.70 8.63 -27.97
CA LEU A 197 -4.01 9.41 -29.17
C LEU A 197 -3.52 10.86 -29.05
N LEU A 198 -3.65 11.48 -27.88
CA LEU A 198 -3.11 12.82 -27.61
C LEU A 198 -1.58 12.85 -27.74
N ALA A 199 -0.89 11.78 -27.36
CA ALA A 199 0.57 11.68 -27.53
C ALA A 199 1.02 11.79 -29.00
N GLU A 200 0.18 11.38 -29.97
CA GLU A 200 0.48 11.50 -31.40
C GLU A 200 0.54 12.99 -31.87
N LEU A 201 -0.01 13.93 -31.09
CA LEU A 201 0.01 15.38 -31.30
C LEU A 201 1.25 16.06 -30.70
N LEU A 202 2.15 15.33 -30.05
CA LEU A 202 3.37 15.90 -29.46
C LEU A 202 4.43 16.16 -30.54
N LYS A 203 4.14 17.14 -31.39
CA LYS A 203 4.94 17.58 -32.54
C LYS A 203 4.94 19.11 -32.61
N PRO A 204 5.97 19.75 -33.20
CA PRO A 204 6.09 21.21 -33.18
C PRO A 204 4.89 21.97 -33.78
N ASP A 205 4.22 21.38 -34.76
CA ASP A 205 3.06 21.93 -35.49
C ASP A 205 1.73 21.76 -34.74
N THR A 206 1.60 20.71 -33.92
CA THR A 206 0.37 20.40 -33.17
C THR A 206 0.48 20.62 -31.66
N ALA A 207 1.65 20.98 -31.14
CA ALA A 207 1.90 21.15 -29.71
C ALA A 207 0.99 22.19 -29.05
N ALA A 208 0.66 23.29 -29.74
CA ALA A 208 -0.25 24.30 -29.21
C ALA A 208 -1.67 23.75 -28.97
N VAL A 209 -2.16 22.92 -29.90
CA VAL A 209 -3.45 22.23 -29.76
C VAL A 209 -3.40 21.20 -28.64
N LEU A 210 -2.28 20.48 -28.52
CA LEU A 210 -2.10 19.49 -27.45
C LEU A 210 -2.10 20.13 -26.06
N VAL A 211 -1.55 21.33 -25.89
CA VAL A 211 -1.64 22.08 -24.62
C VAL A 211 -3.11 22.23 -24.21
N GLU A 212 -3.96 22.78 -25.08
CA GLU A 212 -5.38 22.99 -24.76
C GLU A 212 -6.14 21.69 -24.51
N LEU A 213 -5.86 20.64 -25.28
CA LEU A 213 -6.52 19.34 -25.13
C LEU A 213 -6.08 18.59 -23.87
N ALA A 214 -4.80 18.70 -23.48
CA ALA A 214 -4.31 18.09 -22.26
C ALA A 214 -4.86 18.80 -21.01
N GLU A 215 -4.91 20.15 -21.01
CA GLU A 215 -5.59 20.91 -19.95
C GLU A 215 -7.05 20.45 -19.81
N TYR A 216 -7.78 20.34 -20.93
CA TYR A 216 -9.16 19.87 -20.95
C TYR A 216 -9.34 18.43 -20.46
N ALA A 217 -8.49 17.50 -20.93
CA ALA A 217 -8.53 16.10 -20.53
C ALA A 217 -8.29 15.92 -19.03
N ILE A 218 -7.30 16.62 -18.47
CA ILE A 218 -6.99 16.57 -17.04
C ILE A 218 -8.17 17.08 -16.22
N GLU A 219 -8.77 18.21 -16.64
CA GLU A 219 -9.97 18.73 -15.98
C GLU A 219 -11.11 17.72 -15.99
N CYS A 220 -11.50 17.19 -17.16
CA CYS A 220 -12.61 16.24 -17.24
C CYS A 220 -12.36 14.96 -16.44
N VAL A 221 -11.15 14.40 -16.52
CA VAL A 221 -10.80 13.15 -15.82
C VAL A 221 -10.75 13.37 -14.31
N GLU A 222 -10.14 14.43 -13.79
CA GLU A 222 -10.10 14.66 -12.34
C GLU A 222 -11.51 14.93 -11.76
N HIS A 223 -12.40 15.59 -12.49
CA HIS A 223 -13.80 15.73 -12.04
C HIS A 223 -14.53 14.37 -12.05
N ALA A 224 -14.26 13.53 -13.04
CA ALA A 224 -14.81 12.18 -13.10
C ALA A 224 -14.35 11.33 -11.89
N MET A 225 -13.10 11.49 -11.45
CA MET A 225 -12.53 10.75 -10.31
C MET A 225 -13.28 10.97 -8.99
N GLU A 226 -14.07 12.04 -8.83
CA GLU A 226 -14.94 12.20 -7.65
C GLU A 226 -15.97 11.06 -7.50
N GLN A 227 -16.23 10.32 -8.57
CA GLN A 227 -17.18 9.21 -8.63
C GLN A 227 -16.53 7.86 -8.96
N VAL A 228 -15.21 7.72 -8.76
CA VAL A 228 -14.46 6.49 -9.07
C VAL A 228 -13.60 6.05 -7.89
N ASP A 229 -13.61 4.75 -7.58
CA ASP A 229 -12.66 4.14 -6.65
C ASP A 229 -11.34 3.80 -7.36
N ASP A 230 -10.45 4.79 -7.48
CA ASP A 230 -9.09 4.65 -8.05
C ASP A 230 -8.05 4.26 -6.99
N SER A 231 -8.40 3.42 -6.01
CA SER A 231 -7.49 3.04 -4.92
C SER A 231 -6.21 2.31 -5.40
N ASN A 232 -6.21 1.72 -6.60
CA ASN A 232 -5.02 1.14 -7.23
C ASN A 232 -4.20 2.15 -8.06
N GLY A 233 -4.69 3.38 -8.23
CA GLY A 233 -4.00 4.49 -8.87
C GLY A 233 -3.88 4.41 -10.40
N GLU A 234 -4.70 3.60 -11.06
CA GLU A 234 -4.66 3.46 -12.53
C GLU A 234 -4.97 4.79 -13.23
N ILE A 235 -6.04 5.47 -12.84
CA ILE A 235 -6.45 6.74 -13.43
C ILE A 235 -5.47 7.84 -13.04
N GLY A 236 -5.03 7.86 -11.77
CA GLY A 236 -4.02 8.79 -11.30
C GLY A 236 -2.72 8.72 -12.10
N CYS A 237 -2.27 7.52 -12.48
CA CYS A 237 -1.09 7.35 -13.35
C CYS A 237 -1.32 7.97 -14.75
N ILE A 238 -2.51 7.81 -15.33
CA ILE A 238 -2.85 8.37 -16.64
C ILE A 238 -2.90 9.91 -16.58
N VAL A 239 -3.49 10.47 -15.52
CA VAL A 239 -3.52 11.92 -15.29
C VAL A 239 -2.10 12.48 -15.18
N CYS A 240 -1.21 11.85 -14.40
CA CYS A 240 0.20 12.23 -14.31
C CYS A 240 0.88 12.25 -15.69
N ARG A 241 0.65 11.23 -16.51
CA ARG A 241 1.17 11.17 -17.90
C ARG A 241 0.63 12.29 -18.78
N LEU A 242 -0.66 12.65 -18.66
CA LEU A 242 -1.22 13.82 -19.35
C LEU A 242 -0.55 15.12 -18.90
N GLY A 243 -0.24 15.26 -17.61
CA GLY A 243 0.49 16.40 -17.06
C GLY A 243 1.92 16.53 -17.59
N GLU A 244 2.66 15.42 -17.68
CA GLU A 244 3.99 15.38 -18.28
C GLU A 244 3.95 15.78 -19.77
N MET A 245 2.98 15.25 -20.50
CA MET A 245 2.76 15.58 -21.90
C MET A 245 2.41 17.07 -22.09
N HIS A 246 1.58 17.62 -21.20
CA HIS A 246 1.25 19.04 -21.20
C HIS A 246 2.49 19.92 -20.99
N LEU A 247 3.39 19.57 -20.06
CA LEU A 247 4.64 20.29 -19.85
C LEU A 247 5.56 20.25 -21.10
N GLN A 248 5.68 19.08 -21.72
CA GLN A 248 6.45 18.91 -22.95
C GLN A 248 5.86 19.75 -24.10
N ALA A 249 4.55 19.72 -24.27
CA ALA A 249 3.84 20.51 -25.27
C ALA A 249 4.01 22.01 -25.03
N CYS A 250 3.90 22.49 -23.78
CA CYS A 250 4.15 23.89 -23.42
C CYS A 250 5.58 24.34 -23.75
N THR A 251 6.58 23.49 -23.48
CA THR A 251 7.99 23.78 -23.77
C THR A 251 8.25 23.88 -25.27
N MET A 252 7.52 23.08 -26.07
CA MET A 252 7.64 23.03 -27.53
C MET A 252 6.89 24.17 -28.22
N ALA A 253 5.61 24.38 -27.85
CA ALA A 253 4.73 25.38 -28.43
C ALA A 253 5.08 26.81 -28.00
N LYS A 254 5.68 26.98 -26.81
CA LYS A 254 6.00 28.28 -26.20
C LYS A 254 4.79 29.23 -26.23
N PRO A 255 3.67 28.86 -25.57
CA PRO A 255 2.49 29.71 -25.51
C PRO A 255 2.81 31.05 -24.83
N ASP A 256 1.90 32.03 -24.95
CA ASP A 256 2.06 33.30 -24.24
C ASP A 256 2.26 33.05 -22.74
N ALA A 257 3.36 33.59 -22.19
CA ALA A 257 3.81 33.31 -20.84
C ALA A 257 2.82 33.77 -19.75
N ILE A 258 2.13 34.89 -19.99
CA ILE A 258 1.17 35.46 -19.03
C ILE A 258 -0.12 34.63 -19.06
N ALA A 259 -0.62 34.32 -20.26
CA ALA A 259 -1.79 33.46 -20.42
C ALA A 259 -1.56 32.05 -19.87
N LEU A 260 -0.37 31.46 -20.09
CA LEU A 260 -0.02 30.16 -19.51
C LEU A 260 0.01 30.24 -17.97
N ALA A 261 0.60 31.28 -17.38
CA ALA A 261 0.60 31.46 -15.92
C ALA A 261 -0.82 31.49 -15.33
N GLU A 262 -1.73 32.21 -15.98
CA GLU A 262 -3.13 32.31 -15.55
C GLU A 262 -3.87 30.96 -15.64
N ARG A 263 -3.63 30.17 -16.69
CA ARG A 263 -4.23 28.84 -16.83
C ARG A 263 -3.67 27.83 -15.82
N LEU A 264 -2.35 27.78 -15.65
CA LEU A 264 -1.70 26.91 -14.66
C LEU A 264 -2.18 27.22 -13.23
N PHE A 265 -2.27 28.51 -12.88
CA PHE A 265 -2.80 28.91 -11.58
C PHE A 265 -4.26 28.52 -11.41
N ARG A 266 -5.11 28.73 -12.44
CA ARG A 266 -6.50 28.27 -12.42
C ARG A 266 -6.56 26.77 -12.14
N LEU A 267 -5.83 25.95 -12.91
CA LEU A 267 -5.80 24.49 -12.77
C LEU A 267 -5.43 24.04 -11.34
N GLU A 268 -4.36 24.58 -10.77
CA GLU A 268 -3.97 24.28 -9.38
C GLU A 268 -5.05 24.61 -8.34
N THR A 269 -5.95 25.56 -8.64
CA THR A 269 -7.01 25.98 -7.71
C THR A 269 -8.36 25.31 -7.91
N ILE A 270 -8.65 24.77 -9.10
CA ILE A 270 -9.97 24.18 -9.41
C ILE A 270 -9.97 22.66 -9.40
N LEU A 271 -8.81 22.03 -9.61
CA LEU A 271 -8.73 20.58 -9.73
C LEU A 271 -9.00 19.91 -8.37
N PRO A 272 -9.97 18.97 -8.28
CA PRO A 272 -10.39 18.39 -7.00
C PRO A 272 -9.28 17.62 -6.27
N PHE A 273 -8.42 16.92 -7.01
CA PHE A 273 -7.40 16.04 -6.46
C PHE A 273 -5.99 16.63 -6.61
N GLY A 274 -5.75 17.41 -7.67
CA GLY A 274 -4.48 18.07 -7.93
C GLY A 274 -3.34 17.05 -8.11
N LEU A 275 -3.61 16.01 -8.92
CA LEU A 275 -2.68 14.90 -9.16
C LEU A 275 -1.49 15.36 -10.01
N CYS A 276 -1.76 16.28 -10.92
CA CYS A 276 -0.74 16.98 -11.69
C CYS A 276 -0.25 18.24 -10.96
N SER A 277 1.07 18.44 -10.95
CA SER A 277 1.67 19.68 -10.47
C SER A 277 1.69 20.71 -11.60
N PHE A 278 0.95 21.81 -11.46
CA PHE A 278 1.03 22.97 -12.37
C PHE A 278 1.76 24.14 -11.70
N ASP A 279 2.75 23.81 -10.86
CA ASP A 279 3.54 24.78 -10.14
C ASP A 279 4.51 25.54 -11.06
N ALA A 280 4.81 26.77 -10.66
CA ALA A 280 5.68 27.66 -11.40
C ALA A 280 7.13 27.14 -11.56
N ALA A 281 7.63 26.31 -10.64
CA ALA A 281 8.98 25.78 -10.71
C ALA A 281 9.10 24.69 -11.78
N THR A 282 8.11 23.81 -11.90
CA THR A 282 7.99 22.79 -12.96
C THR A 282 7.89 23.43 -14.34
N TYR A 283 7.08 24.49 -14.49
CA TYR A 283 6.87 25.20 -15.77
C TYR A 283 7.84 26.36 -16.02
N ARG A 284 8.95 26.45 -15.26
CA ARG A 284 9.89 27.58 -15.29
C ARG A 284 10.40 27.92 -16.70
N SER A 285 10.70 26.90 -17.52
CA SER A 285 11.20 27.07 -18.89
C SER A 285 10.14 27.67 -19.82
N ALA A 286 8.90 27.19 -19.74
CA ALA A 286 7.79 27.63 -20.57
C ALA A 286 7.26 29.02 -20.16
N LEU A 287 7.22 29.30 -18.84
CA LEU A 287 6.75 30.59 -18.31
C LEU A 287 7.75 31.73 -18.52
N GLY A 288 9.06 31.43 -18.45
CA GLY A 288 10.09 32.47 -18.43
C GLY A 288 9.86 33.50 -17.31
N LYS A 289 10.59 34.63 -17.36
CA LYS A 289 10.52 35.64 -16.29
C LYS A 289 9.14 36.29 -16.14
N LYS A 290 8.48 36.60 -17.26
CA LYS A 290 7.17 37.29 -17.25
C LYS A 290 6.05 36.40 -16.71
N GLY A 291 6.00 35.13 -17.12
CA GLY A 291 5.00 34.18 -16.65
C GLY A 291 5.20 33.83 -15.17
N LEU A 292 6.44 33.64 -14.72
CA LEU A 292 6.74 33.41 -13.30
C LEU A 292 6.30 34.59 -12.42
N GLN A 293 6.56 35.82 -12.87
CA GLN A 293 6.12 37.02 -12.19
C GLN A 293 4.59 37.08 -12.11
N ARG A 294 3.89 36.84 -13.23
CA ARG A 294 2.43 36.82 -13.27
C ARG A 294 1.84 35.75 -12.34
N TYR A 295 2.41 34.55 -12.35
CA TYR A 295 1.96 33.45 -11.50
C TYR A 295 2.09 33.85 -10.02
N ARG A 296 3.24 34.40 -9.61
CA ARG A 296 3.47 34.88 -8.25
C ARG A 296 2.44 35.96 -7.85
N GLU A 297 2.18 36.95 -8.71
CA GLU A 297 1.17 37.99 -8.46
C GLU A 297 -0.24 37.43 -8.19
N LEU A 298 -0.65 36.41 -8.95
CA LEU A 298 -1.95 35.76 -8.78
C LEU A 298 -2.05 35.04 -7.43
N VAL A 299 -1.02 34.28 -7.07
CA VAL A 299 -0.97 33.54 -5.81
C VAL A 299 -0.91 34.52 -4.63
N GLU A 300 -0.10 35.58 -4.70
CA GLU A 300 0.01 36.61 -3.66
C GLU A 300 -1.31 37.36 -3.45
N ALA A 301 -2.04 37.64 -4.54
CA ALA A 301 -3.37 38.25 -4.45
C ALA A 301 -4.37 37.36 -3.69
N GLU A 302 -4.36 36.04 -3.90
CA GLU A 302 -5.18 35.10 -3.13
C GLU A 302 -4.66 34.90 -1.70
N TRP A 303 -3.33 34.85 -1.51
CA TRP A 303 -2.68 34.72 -0.21
C TRP A 303 -2.99 35.90 0.71
N SER A 304 -3.13 37.11 0.17
CA SER A 304 -3.51 38.31 0.91
C SER A 304 -4.90 38.20 1.55
N LYS A 305 -5.79 37.39 0.96
CA LYS A 305 -7.16 37.15 1.45
C LYS A 305 -7.19 36.11 2.58
N ILE A 306 -6.14 35.29 2.70
CA ILE A 306 -6.02 34.27 3.73
C ILE A 306 -5.61 34.92 5.06
N LYS A 307 -6.53 34.84 6.02
CA LYS A 307 -6.33 35.32 7.39
C LYS A 307 -5.43 34.37 8.19
N PRO A 308 -4.65 34.87 9.15
CA PRO A 308 -3.96 34.02 10.11
C PRO A 308 -4.93 33.14 10.91
N ARG A 309 -4.47 31.98 11.34
CA ARG A 309 -5.25 30.99 12.09
C ARG A 309 -4.46 30.52 13.31
N THR A 310 -5.15 30.44 14.45
CA THR A 310 -4.62 29.97 15.74
C THR A 310 -5.44 28.85 16.35
N ASP A 311 -6.55 28.46 15.71
CA ASP A 311 -7.44 27.38 16.13
C ASP A 311 -7.79 26.47 14.95
N ASP A 312 -8.09 25.20 15.23
CA ASP A 312 -8.46 24.26 14.18
C ASP A 312 -9.99 24.26 13.97
N LYS A 313 -10.46 25.13 13.08
CA LYS A 313 -11.89 25.19 12.68
C LYS A 313 -12.25 24.21 11.56
N GLY A 314 -11.41 23.20 11.31
CA GLY A 314 -11.60 22.22 10.24
C GLY A 314 -10.82 22.53 8.96
N TYR A 315 -10.99 21.64 7.99
CA TYR A 315 -10.27 21.68 6.72
C TYR A 315 -10.81 22.78 5.79
N ASP A 316 -9.89 23.60 5.27
CA ASP A 316 -10.15 24.65 4.28
C ASP A 316 -9.30 24.36 3.05
N ALA A 317 -9.92 23.71 2.04
CA ALA A 317 -9.24 23.26 0.83
C ALA A 317 -8.55 24.42 0.11
N ARG A 318 -9.22 25.56 -0.01
CA ARG A 318 -8.67 26.75 -0.68
C ARG A 318 -7.45 27.29 0.07
N ARG A 319 -7.51 27.40 1.41
CA ARG A 319 -6.32 27.77 2.20
C ARG A 319 -5.19 26.79 1.98
N ALA A 320 -5.46 25.48 2.02
CA ALA A 320 -4.44 24.45 1.88
C ALA A 320 -3.70 24.55 0.55
N VAL A 321 -4.45 24.70 -0.56
CA VAL A 321 -3.91 24.86 -1.91
C VAL A 321 -3.03 26.11 -2.01
N ILE A 322 -3.54 27.29 -1.66
CA ILE A 322 -2.77 28.54 -1.80
C ILE A 322 -1.54 28.53 -0.87
N THR A 323 -1.66 27.98 0.34
CA THR A 323 -0.50 27.82 1.25
C THR A 323 0.57 26.96 0.60
N ARG A 324 0.21 25.79 0.05
CA ARG A 324 1.13 24.89 -0.65
C ARG A 324 1.86 25.58 -1.80
N ILE A 325 1.14 26.37 -2.60
CA ILE A 325 1.74 27.09 -3.73
C ILE A 325 2.72 28.16 -3.22
N MET A 326 2.35 28.94 -2.20
CA MET A 326 3.25 29.93 -1.60
C MET A 326 4.50 29.29 -1.00
N GLU A 327 4.37 28.17 -0.28
CA GLU A 327 5.51 27.43 0.28
C GLU A 327 6.48 26.99 -0.82
N ARG A 328 5.96 26.39 -1.92
CA ARG A 328 6.79 25.98 -3.06
C ARG A 328 7.49 27.17 -3.74
N LEU A 329 6.82 28.33 -3.84
CA LEU A 329 7.42 29.54 -4.40
C LEU A 329 8.58 30.07 -3.53
N ALA A 330 8.44 30.02 -2.21
CA ALA A 330 9.48 30.40 -1.25
C ALA A 330 10.64 29.39 -1.22
N GLU A 331 10.33 28.09 -1.29
CA GLU A 331 11.36 27.04 -1.42
C GLU A 331 12.17 27.20 -2.70
N ALA A 332 11.51 27.52 -3.82
CA ALA A 332 12.15 27.73 -5.11
C ALA A 332 12.98 29.03 -5.20
N SER A 333 12.69 30.03 -4.37
CA SER A 333 13.53 31.24 -4.22
C SER A 333 14.68 31.05 -3.24
N GLY A 334 14.58 30.07 -2.34
CA GLY A 334 15.51 29.85 -1.23
C GLY A 334 15.31 30.85 -0.08
N ASP A 335 14.20 31.59 -0.05
CA ASP A 335 13.88 32.55 1.00
C ASP A 335 13.24 31.84 2.21
N ILE A 336 14.10 31.50 3.18
CA ILE A 336 13.69 30.81 4.40
C ILE A 336 12.80 31.71 5.28
N ASP A 337 13.03 33.02 5.29
CA ASP A 337 12.22 33.95 6.08
C ASP A 337 10.80 34.10 5.49
N GLU A 338 10.69 34.16 4.16
CA GLU A 338 9.40 34.10 3.46
C GLU A 338 8.66 32.79 3.80
N LEU A 339 9.35 31.64 3.76
CA LEU A 339 8.78 30.34 4.07
C LEU A 339 8.29 30.25 5.53
N VAL A 340 9.07 30.77 6.48
CA VAL A 340 8.68 30.85 7.90
C VAL A 340 7.48 31.77 8.07
N ALA A 341 7.46 32.93 7.40
CA ALA A 341 6.32 33.85 7.44
C ALA A 341 5.04 33.19 6.88
N ILE A 342 5.15 32.43 5.80
CA ILE A 342 4.04 31.68 5.21
C ILE A 342 3.49 30.65 6.21
N LYS A 343 4.36 29.78 6.73
CA LYS A 343 3.99 28.74 7.71
C LYS A 343 3.42 29.35 8.99
N SER A 344 3.92 30.50 9.43
CA SER A 344 3.44 31.19 10.63
C SER A 344 2.02 31.76 10.52
N LYS A 345 1.41 31.81 9.32
CA LYS A 345 -0.01 32.15 9.20
C LYS A 345 -0.93 31.05 9.74
N ASP A 346 -0.47 29.81 9.88
CA ASP A 346 -1.24 28.74 10.51
C ASP A 346 -0.49 28.19 11.73
N LEU A 347 -0.87 28.66 12.91
CA LEU A 347 -0.32 28.23 14.20
C LEU A 347 -1.38 27.52 15.06
N SER A 348 -2.32 26.83 14.40
CA SER A 348 -3.46 26.17 15.04
C SER A 348 -3.12 24.93 15.85
N SER A 349 -1.92 24.36 15.68
CA SER A 349 -1.47 23.19 16.43
C SER A 349 0.03 23.24 16.70
N SER A 350 0.47 22.53 17.74
CA SER A 350 1.90 22.37 18.07
C SER A 350 2.70 21.73 16.93
N TYR A 351 2.09 20.90 16.09
CA TYR A 351 2.70 20.34 14.88
C TYR A 351 3.09 21.42 13.86
N ARG A 352 2.34 22.52 13.76
CA ARG A 352 2.69 23.64 12.87
C ARG A 352 3.97 24.35 13.31
N TYR A 353 4.17 24.49 14.62
CA TYR A 353 5.41 25.04 15.18
C TYR A 353 6.60 24.12 14.90
N LEU A 354 6.41 22.80 15.03
CA LEU A 354 7.43 21.81 14.66
C LEU A 354 7.83 21.97 13.18
N GLY A 355 6.87 22.07 12.26
CA GLY A 355 7.17 22.25 10.83
C GLY A 355 8.04 23.48 10.55
N ILE A 356 7.81 24.60 11.25
CA ILE A 356 8.65 25.80 11.16
C ILE A 356 10.06 25.53 11.71
N ALA A 357 10.15 24.90 12.88
CA ALA A 357 11.41 24.57 13.52
C ALA A 357 12.26 23.62 12.66
N GLU A 358 11.66 22.63 12.03
CA GLU A 358 12.33 21.71 11.10
C GLU A 358 12.84 22.42 9.86
N THR A 359 12.05 23.33 9.28
CA THR A 359 12.47 24.16 8.14
C THR A 359 13.72 24.98 8.50
N LEU A 360 13.70 25.65 9.66
CA LEU A 360 14.84 26.45 10.15
C LEU A 360 16.08 25.58 10.44
N ALA A 361 15.88 24.41 11.05
CA ALA A 361 16.97 23.48 11.33
C ALA A 361 17.62 22.95 10.06
N LYS A 362 16.83 22.60 9.03
CA LYS A 362 17.32 22.18 7.71
C LYS A 362 18.11 23.29 7.01
N ALA A 363 17.74 24.55 7.23
CA ALA A 363 18.46 25.72 6.73
C ALA A 363 19.71 26.09 7.55
N GLY A 364 20.06 25.33 8.60
CA GLY A 364 21.21 25.59 9.47
C GLY A 364 20.99 26.65 10.55
N ARG A 365 19.76 27.15 10.73
CA ARG A 365 19.39 28.18 11.73
C ARG A 365 18.97 27.52 13.05
N ALA A 366 19.93 26.90 13.72
CA ALA A 366 19.68 26.05 14.89
C ALA A 366 19.12 26.80 16.13
N ASP A 367 19.45 28.08 16.31
CA ASP A 367 18.91 28.90 17.40
C ASP A 367 17.43 29.26 17.16
N ASP A 368 17.10 29.73 15.96
CA ASP A 368 15.72 30.06 15.60
C ASP A 368 14.82 28.82 15.62
N ALA A 369 15.34 27.67 15.18
CA ALA A 369 14.64 26.40 15.25
C ALA A 369 14.27 26.03 16.69
N LEU A 370 15.21 26.24 17.62
CA LEU A 370 14.96 26.00 19.05
C LEU A 370 13.89 26.96 19.58
N GLU A 371 14.01 28.25 19.29
CA GLU A 371 13.07 29.27 19.76
C GLU A 371 11.64 29.01 19.27
N TRP A 372 11.47 28.62 17.99
CA TRP A 372 10.17 28.25 17.44
C TRP A 372 9.59 26.98 18.07
N ALA A 373 10.43 25.98 18.35
CA ALA A 373 9.98 24.76 18.99
C ALA A 373 9.54 25.01 20.45
N GLU A 374 10.29 25.80 21.21
CA GLU A 374 9.93 26.21 22.58
C GLU A 374 8.65 27.06 22.59
N ARG A 375 8.48 27.93 21.60
CA ARG A 375 7.24 28.71 21.41
C ARG A 375 6.04 27.79 21.21
N GLY A 376 6.20 26.72 20.43
CA GLY A 376 5.16 25.71 20.23
C GLY A 376 4.81 24.96 21.52
N LEU A 377 5.81 24.59 22.31
CA LEU A 377 5.60 23.94 23.60
C LEU A 377 4.84 24.86 24.58
N LYS A 378 5.18 26.15 24.60
CA LYS A 378 4.51 27.16 25.44
C LYS A 378 3.08 27.45 24.97
N ALA A 379 2.83 27.45 23.67
CA ALA A 379 1.51 27.70 23.11
C ALA A 379 0.51 26.56 23.39
N PHE A 380 1.00 25.33 23.57
CA PHE A 380 0.19 24.14 23.82
C PHE A 380 0.70 23.38 25.06
N PRO A 381 0.49 23.90 26.27
CA PRO A 381 1.03 23.28 27.49
C PRO A 381 0.37 21.94 27.84
N ASP A 382 -0.92 21.77 27.51
CA ASP A 382 -1.71 20.62 27.95
C ASP A 382 -1.62 19.41 27.01
N SER A 383 -1.29 19.61 25.73
CA SER A 383 -1.22 18.53 24.74
C SER A 383 -0.38 18.89 23.50
N PRO A 384 0.92 19.19 23.65
CA PRO A 384 1.81 19.36 22.52
C PRO A 384 2.06 18.01 21.84
N HIS A 385 2.24 18.03 20.51
CA HIS A 385 2.53 16.83 19.73
C HIS A 385 3.84 16.19 20.20
N ASN A 386 3.87 14.86 20.32
CA ASN A 386 5.06 14.16 20.81
C ASN A 386 6.29 14.39 19.94
N ASP A 387 6.11 14.52 18.62
CA ASP A 387 7.21 14.83 17.70
C ASP A 387 7.88 16.19 18.00
N LEU A 388 7.11 17.19 18.47
CA LEU A 388 7.68 18.47 18.88
C LEU A 388 8.56 18.31 20.11
N ARG A 389 8.11 17.50 21.08
CA ARG A 389 8.91 17.17 22.27
C ARG A 389 10.15 16.38 21.90
N ASP A 390 10.05 15.40 21.00
CA ASP A 390 11.19 14.60 20.52
C ASP A 390 12.24 15.49 19.83
N PHE A 391 11.78 16.44 19.01
CA PHE A 391 12.63 17.45 18.38
C PHE A 391 13.38 18.30 19.42
N LEU A 392 12.67 18.80 20.45
CA LEU A 392 13.27 19.57 21.55
C LEU A 392 14.27 18.75 22.36
N VAL A 393 13.94 17.50 22.70
CA VAL A 393 14.83 16.59 23.43
C VAL A 393 16.16 16.41 22.69
N ALA A 394 16.11 16.21 21.37
CA ALA A 394 17.32 16.07 20.57
C ALA A 394 18.19 17.33 20.59
N ILE A 395 17.58 18.52 20.57
CA ILE A 395 18.31 19.80 20.65
C ILE A 395 18.88 20.03 22.05
N TYR A 396 18.08 19.80 23.10
CA TYR A 396 18.48 19.97 24.48
C TYR A 396 19.68 19.09 24.84
N LEU A 397 19.68 17.83 24.40
CA LEU A 397 20.82 16.93 24.59
C LEU A 397 22.10 17.45 23.92
N LYS A 398 22.00 18.02 22.70
CA LYS A 398 23.15 18.62 22.01
C LYS A 398 23.68 19.87 22.71
N ARG A 399 22.83 20.61 23.42
CA ARG A 399 23.18 21.84 24.15
C ARG A 399 23.44 21.60 25.65
N GLU A 400 23.58 20.34 26.07
CA GLU A 400 23.78 19.93 27.47
C GLU A 400 22.67 20.38 28.45
N ARG A 401 21.47 20.68 27.95
CA ARG A 401 20.24 20.96 28.74
C ARG A 401 19.59 19.65 29.18
N LYS A 402 20.31 18.93 30.05
CA LYS A 402 20.05 17.53 30.41
C LYS A 402 18.74 17.36 31.17
N ASP A 403 18.46 18.26 32.11
CA ASP A 403 17.27 18.17 32.97
C ASP A 403 16.00 18.43 32.17
N GLU A 404 15.98 19.41 31.27
CA GLU A 404 14.81 19.66 30.41
C GLU A 404 14.56 18.52 29.42
N ALA A 405 15.61 17.92 28.86
CA ALA A 405 15.48 16.76 27.97
C ALA A 405 14.86 15.56 28.71
N LEU A 406 15.31 15.31 29.94
CA LEU A 406 14.76 14.25 30.77
C LEU A 406 13.31 14.53 31.17
N GLN A 407 12.99 15.77 31.55
CA GLN A 407 11.64 16.15 31.93
C GLN A 407 10.65 16.00 30.77
N LEU A 408 11.04 16.37 29.54
CA LEU A 408 10.16 16.20 28.38
C LEU A 408 9.84 14.73 28.08
N THR A 409 10.84 13.84 28.12
CA THR A 409 10.60 12.40 27.92
C THR A 409 9.83 11.77 29.07
N TRP A 410 10.01 12.26 30.30
CA TRP A 410 9.18 11.86 31.44
C TRP A 410 7.70 12.22 31.22
N VAL A 411 7.41 13.45 30.83
CA VAL A 411 6.02 13.90 30.56
C VAL A 411 5.38 13.07 29.45
N GLN A 412 6.12 12.74 28.38
CA GLN A 412 5.61 11.84 27.33
C GLN A 412 5.20 10.47 27.87
N PHE A 413 6.02 9.88 28.75
CA PHE A 413 5.71 8.60 29.38
C PHE A 413 4.53 8.71 30.35
N GLU A 414 4.44 9.78 31.12
CA GLU A 414 3.35 10.04 32.07
C GLU A 414 1.99 10.21 31.38
N GLU A 415 1.93 10.97 30.28
CA GLU A 415 0.70 11.19 29.52
C GLU A 415 0.25 9.93 28.77
N ARG A 416 1.20 9.19 28.20
CA ARG A 416 0.93 7.97 27.45
C ARG A 416 1.93 6.88 27.80
N PRO A 417 1.71 6.15 28.91
CA PRO A 417 2.55 5.02 29.27
C PRO A 417 2.44 3.93 28.21
N CYS A 418 3.52 3.71 27.47
CA CYS A 418 3.65 2.60 26.54
C CYS A 418 5.12 2.22 26.37
N LEU A 419 5.39 1.11 25.67
CA LEU A 419 6.75 0.64 25.48
C LEU A 419 7.61 1.64 24.69
N GLU A 420 7.03 2.39 23.77
CA GLU A 420 7.75 3.39 22.97
C GLU A 420 8.22 4.56 23.84
N THR A 421 7.33 5.17 24.63
CA THR A 421 7.67 6.28 25.53
C THR A 421 8.63 5.84 26.64
N PHE A 422 8.52 4.60 27.12
CA PHE A 422 9.48 4.00 28.05
C PHE A 422 10.89 3.88 27.44
N LYS A 423 10.99 3.43 26.17
CA LYS A 423 12.28 3.38 25.45
C LYS A 423 12.89 4.76 25.25
N LYS A 424 12.09 5.76 24.89
CA LYS A 424 12.56 7.15 24.78
C LYS A 424 13.13 7.65 26.11
N LEU A 425 12.41 7.41 27.20
CA LEU A 425 12.88 7.74 28.56
C LEU A 425 14.18 6.99 28.90
N HIS A 426 14.26 5.69 28.59
CA HIS A 426 15.48 4.90 28.77
C HIS A 426 16.67 5.51 28.02
N ASP A 427 16.51 5.84 26.74
CA ASP A 427 17.60 6.33 25.91
C ASP A 427 18.14 7.67 26.39
N VAL A 428 17.26 8.57 26.83
CA VAL A 428 17.66 9.85 27.42
C VAL A 428 18.30 9.63 28.79
N ALA A 429 17.62 8.96 29.72
CA ALA A 429 18.13 8.74 31.07
C ALA A 429 19.44 7.92 31.08
N GLY A 430 19.60 6.98 30.14
CA GLY A 430 20.80 6.20 29.93
C GLY A 430 22.00 7.06 29.52
N LYS A 431 21.82 7.99 28.56
CA LYS A 431 22.85 8.98 28.20
C LYS A 431 23.26 9.88 29.36
N LEU A 432 22.34 10.10 30.32
CA LEU A 432 22.59 10.91 31.52
C LEU A 432 23.16 10.11 32.69
N GLY A 433 23.22 8.77 32.61
CA GLY A 433 23.61 7.91 33.72
C GLY A 433 22.57 7.83 34.86
N LEU A 434 21.33 8.25 34.60
CA LEU A 434 20.24 8.33 35.57
C LEU A 434 19.21 7.21 35.42
N TRP A 435 19.45 6.26 34.49
CA TRP A 435 18.47 5.22 34.16
C TRP A 435 17.97 4.41 35.36
N PRO A 436 18.80 3.91 36.30
CA PRO A 436 18.31 3.08 37.41
C PRO A 436 17.21 3.78 38.23
N ALA A 437 17.42 5.04 38.58
CA ALA A 437 16.44 5.82 39.35
C ALA A 437 15.17 6.13 38.54
N GLN A 438 15.31 6.48 37.25
CA GLN A 438 14.16 6.77 36.39
C GLN A 438 13.36 5.51 36.06
N ARG A 439 14.02 4.36 35.93
CA ARG A 439 13.37 3.07 35.75
C ARG A 439 12.47 2.74 36.94
N GLU A 440 13.00 2.80 38.17
CA GLU A 440 12.21 2.53 39.36
C GLU A 440 11.01 3.48 39.47
N ARG A 441 11.23 4.77 39.21
CA ARG A 441 10.18 5.78 39.20
C ARG A 441 9.09 5.45 38.16
N ALA A 442 9.48 5.09 36.93
CA ALA A 442 8.54 4.78 35.85
C ALA A 442 7.71 3.52 36.15
N LEU A 443 8.34 2.50 36.73
CA LEU A 443 7.68 1.26 37.13
C LEU A 443 6.73 1.47 38.32
N ALA A 444 7.10 2.32 39.28
CA ALA A 444 6.23 2.70 40.38
C ALA A 444 4.98 3.46 39.88
N GLN A 445 5.16 4.39 38.95
CA GLN A 445 4.04 5.08 38.30
C GLN A 445 3.13 4.12 37.54
N LEU A 446 3.71 3.19 36.77
CA LEU A 446 2.94 2.17 36.08
C LEU A 446 2.11 1.31 37.05
N ALA A 447 2.70 0.91 38.18
CA ALA A 447 2.00 0.13 39.21
C ALA A 447 0.82 0.90 39.81
N ASP A 448 1.01 2.18 40.14
CA ASP A 448 -0.05 3.06 40.67
C ASP A 448 -1.17 3.29 39.65
N LEU A 449 -0.84 3.58 38.39
CA LEU A 449 -1.83 3.71 37.30
C LEU A 449 -2.64 2.41 37.12
N THR A 450 -1.96 1.27 37.06
CA THR A 450 -2.60 -0.04 36.91
C THR A 450 -3.56 -0.32 38.07
N ALA A 451 -3.18 0.05 39.31
CA ALA A 451 -4.02 -0.10 40.48
C ALA A 451 -5.25 0.84 40.46
N ARG A 452 -5.07 2.10 40.05
CA ARG A 452 -6.16 3.08 39.91
C ARG A 452 -7.17 2.67 38.84
N GLU A 453 -6.69 2.24 37.67
CA GLU A 453 -7.56 1.73 36.60
C GLU A 453 -8.39 0.52 37.05
N ALA A 454 -7.77 -0.42 37.77
CA ALA A 454 -8.45 -1.58 38.33
C ALA A 454 -9.53 -1.20 39.37
N ALA A 455 -9.26 -0.18 40.19
CA ALA A 455 -10.15 0.32 41.23
C ALA A 455 -11.28 1.21 40.68
N THR A 456 -11.15 1.73 39.46
CA THR A 456 -12.13 2.65 38.87
C THR A 456 -13.45 1.93 38.57
N THR A 457 -14.54 2.43 39.12
CA THR A 457 -15.91 1.94 38.89
C THR A 457 -16.79 3.06 38.34
N GLY A 458 -17.70 2.73 37.44
CA GLY A 458 -18.53 3.73 36.74
C GLY A 458 -19.80 3.12 36.13
N GLY A 459 -20.64 3.94 35.49
CA GLY A 459 -21.96 3.51 35.00
C GLY A 459 -21.95 2.31 34.03
N TRP A 460 -20.86 2.14 33.26
CA TRP A 460 -20.65 1.01 32.34
C TRP A 460 -19.78 -0.12 32.92
N LYS A 461 -19.19 0.07 34.11
CA LYS A 461 -18.37 -0.92 34.84
C LYS A 461 -18.72 -0.91 36.34
N PRO A 462 -19.73 -1.67 36.76
CA PRO A 462 -20.22 -1.65 38.14
C PRO A 462 -19.32 -2.36 39.15
N LYS A 463 -18.20 -2.97 38.72
CA LYS A 463 -17.25 -3.70 39.59
C LYS A 463 -15.81 -3.41 39.18
N SER A 464 -14.91 -3.43 40.16
CA SER A 464 -13.45 -3.36 39.94
C SER A 464 -13.00 -4.51 39.05
N SER A 465 -12.07 -4.24 38.12
CA SER A 465 -11.47 -5.26 37.26
C SER A 465 -10.13 -5.73 37.83
N LEU A 466 -9.65 -6.89 37.37
CA LEU A 466 -8.27 -7.28 37.64
C LEU A 466 -7.30 -6.27 37.00
N PRO A 467 -6.16 -5.94 37.64
CA PRO A 467 -5.19 -5.00 37.09
C PRO A 467 -4.52 -5.54 35.82
N ASN A 468 -4.23 -4.68 34.85
CA ASN A 468 -3.64 -5.07 33.56
C ASN A 468 -2.11 -4.87 33.55
N TYR A 469 -1.36 -5.97 33.58
CA TYR A 469 0.11 -5.98 33.62
C TYR A 469 0.77 -6.11 32.24
N SER A 470 0.01 -5.99 31.14
CA SER A 470 0.54 -6.18 29.78
C SER A 470 1.75 -5.27 29.49
N LEU A 471 1.68 -3.99 29.85
CA LEU A 471 2.79 -3.06 29.66
C LEU A 471 4.01 -3.40 30.54
N ARG A 472 3.79 -3.89 31.76
CA ARG A 472 4.89 -4.33 32.64
C ARG A 472 5.62 -5.55 32.05
N VAL A 473 4.86 -6.50 31.49
CA VAL A 473 5.42 -7.68 30.80
C VAL A 473 6.16 -7.27 29.54
N SER A 474 5.61 -6.36 28.72
CA SER A 474 6.28 -5.91 27.49
C SER A 474 7.59 -5.17 27.77
N ILE A 475 7.63 -4.35 28.82
CA ILE A 475 8.86 -3.70 29.32
C ILE A 475 9.88 -4.76 29.76
N ALA A 476 9.49 -5.70 30.62
CA ALA A 476 10.41 -6.72 31.12
C ALA A 476 10.95 -7.64 30.00
N LEU A 477 10.12 -7.98 29.01
CA LEU A 477 10.54 -8.73 27.83
C LEU A 477 11.56 -7.99 26.96
N TRP A 478 11.44 -6.66 26.89
CA TRP A 478 12.37 -5.79 26.18
C TRP A 478 13.69 -5.61 26.95
N GLU A 479 13.63 -5.51 28.28
CA GLU A 479 14.80 -5.49 29.17
C GLU A 479 15.49 -6.86 29.32
N GLU A 480 14.92 -7.91 28.71
CA GLU A 480 15.36 -9.30 28.84
C GLU A 480 15.31 -9.87 30.27
N ASP A 481 14.56 -9.22 31.16
CA ASP A 481 14.31 -9.65 32.53
C ASP A 481 13.13 -10.64 32.57
N LEU A 482 13.46 -11.92 32.34
CA LEU A 482 12.47 -13.01 32.31
C LEU A 482 11.79 -13.23 33.66
N ASP A 483 12.47 -12.97 34.77
CA ASP A 483 11.92 -13.09 36.13
C ASP A 483 10.85 -12.03 36.41
N ALA A 484 11.12 -10.78 36.07
CA ALA A 484 10.15 -9.71 36.18
C ALA A 484 8.96 -9.92 35.24
N ALA A 485 9.21 -10.39 34.02
CA ALA A 485 8.15 -10.70 33.05
C ALA A 485 7.24 -11.83 33.55
N TRP A 486 7.83 -12.91 34.08
CA TRP A 486 7.11 -14.03 34.69
C TRP A 486 6.24 -13.58 35.86
N THR A 487 6.83 -12.80 36.77
CA THR A 487 6.13 -12.29 37.95
C THR A 487 4.95 -11.42 37.56
N ALA A 488 5.15 -10.45 36.65
CA ALA A 488 4.11 -9.55 36.19
C ALA A 488 2.98 -10.27 35.45
N ALA A 489 3.30 -11.31 34.66
CA ALA A 489 2.29 -12.12 33.95
C ALA A 489 1.29 -12.82 34.88
N HIS A 490 1.67 -13.07 36.14
CA HIS A 490 0.83 -13.76 37.13
C HIS A 490 0.11 -12.83 38.11
N GLN A 491 0.37 -11.51 38.06
CA GLN A 491 -0.23 -10.54 38.99
C GLN A 491 -1.62 -10.05 38.56
N GLY A 492 -2.05 -10.32 37.32
CA GLY A 492 -3.36 -9.89 36.83
C GLY A 492 -3.64 -10.26 35.38
N ILE A 493 -4.32 -9.38 34.67
CA ILE A 493 -4.61 -9.55 33.23
C ILE A 493 -3.35 -9.24 32.44
N CYS A 494 -3.06 -10.07 31.44
CA CYS A 494 -1.99 -9.84 30.49
C CYS A 494 -2.47 -10.21 29.08
N ASP A 495 -2.03 -9.44 28.10
CA ASP A 495 -2.27 -9.70 26.69
C ASP A 495 -1.77 -11.09 26.31
N ARG A 496 -2.59 -11.79 25.54
CA ARG A 496 -2.36 -13.18 25.15
C ARG A 496 -1.08 -13.35 24.34
N ASN A 497 -0.81 -12.43 23.42
CA ASN A 497 0.35 -12.54 22.54
C ASN A 497 1.64 -12.32 23.34
N LEU A 498 1.63 -11.41 24.32
CA LEU A 498 2.76 -11.24 25.24
C LEU A 498 3.04 -12.49 26.07
N LEU A 499 2.01 -13.20 26.55
CA LEU A 499 2.19 -14.48 27.26
C LEU A 499 2.82 -15.56 26.37
N VAL A 500 2.42 -15.62 25.09
CA VAL A 500 3.02 -16.55 24.11
C VAL A 500 4.49 -16.18 23.85
N THR A 501 4.79 -14.89 23.68
CA THR A 501 6.16 -14.41 23.49
C THR A 501 7.04 -14.73 24.71
N LEU A 502 6.54 -14.50 25.93
CA LEU A 502 7.23 -14.86 27.16
C LEU A 502 7.47 -16.37 27.27
N GLY A 503 6.44 -17.18 27.00
CA GLY A 503 6.56 -18.64 26.95
C GLY A 503 7.66 -19.08 25.98
N GLY A 504 7.73 -18.46 24.79
CA GLY A 504 8.76 -18.72 23.79
C GLY A 504 10.18 -18.48 24.29
N LYS A 505 10.41 -17.37 25.02
CA LYS A 505 11.71 -17.06 25.63
C LYS A 505 12.06 -17.99 26.81
N LEU A 506 11.05 -18.51 27.52
CA LEU A 506 11.24 -19.42 28.65
C LEU A 506 11.48 -20.88 28.23
N GLU A 507 11.16 -21.29 27.00
CA GLU A 507 11.26 -22.68 26.54
C GLU A 507 12.63 -23.34 26.84
N SER A 508 13.73 -22.59 26.68
CA SER A 508 15.09 -23.09 26.86
C SER A 508 15.63 -22.97 28.29
N VAL A 509 15.10 -22.02 29.08
CA VAL A 509 15.62 -21.68 30.41
C VAL A 509 14.76 -22.27 31.53
N ARG A 510 13.43 -22.27 31.36
CA ARG A 510 12.42 -22.74 32.33
C ARG A 510 11.24 -23.40 31.58
N PRO A 511 11.44 -24.63 31.09
CA PRO A 511 10.45 -25.32 30.26
C PRO A 511 9.13 -25.58 31.00
N GLU A 512 9.12 -25.82 32.31
CA GLU A 512 7.86 -25.96 33.08
C GLU A 512 7.03 -24.68 33.09
N ASP A 513 7.68 -23.53 33.28
CA ASP A 513 7.05 -22.21 33.29
C ASP A 513 6.44 -21.88 31.92
N ALA A 514 7.18 -22.17 30.84
CA ALA A 514 6.69 -22.03 29.47
C ALA A 514 5.44 -22.89 29.21
N ILE A 515 5.43 -24.14 29.68
CA ILE A 515 4.28 -25.04 29.56
C ILE A 515 3.06 -24.43 30.29
N SER A 516 3.25 -23.89 31.50
CA SER A 516 2.17 -23.28 32.27
C SER A 516 1.50 -22.12 31.53
N LEU A 517 2.30 -21.21 30.94
CA LEU A 517 1.78 -20.08 30.16
C LEU A 517 1.00 -20.53 28.93
N TYR A 518 1.53 -21.50 28.18
CA TYR A 518 0.83 -22.03 27.02
C TYR A 518 -0.50 -22.67 27.40
N ARG A 519 -0.54 -23.43 28.50
CA ARG A 519 -1.79 -24.01 29.03
C ARG A 519 -2.81 -22.95 29.44
N GLN A 520 -2.37 -21.82 29.97
CA GLN A 520 -3.25 -20.69 30.31
C GLN A 520 -3.83 -20.00 29.06
N VAL A 521 -3.04 -19.90 27.99
CA VAL A 521 -3.41 -19.19 26.75
C VAL A 521 -4.32 -20.03 25.84
N VAL A 522 -4.06 -21.34 25.72
CA VAL A 522 -4.79 -22.23 24.79
C VAL A 522 -6.31 -22.12 24.92
N PRO A 523 -6.92 -22.16 26.12
CA PRO A 523 -8.36 -21.98 26.29
C PRO A 523 -8.89 -20.67 25.70
N ARG A 524 -8.18 -19.56 25.94
CA ARG A 524 -8.57 -18.22 25.48
C ARG A 524 -8.55 -18.11 23.95
N ILE A 525 -7.62 -18.81 23.29
CA ILE A 525 -7.57 -18.89 21.81
C ILE A 525 -8.79 -19.65 21.29
N VAL A 526 -9.04 -20.83 21.86
CA VAL A 526 -10.10 -21.74 21.40
C VAL A 526 -11.49 -21.14 21.59
N ASP A 527 -11.66 -20.20 22.52
CA ASP A 527 -12.90 -19.46 22.72
C ASP A 527 -13.25 -18.42 21.64
N GLN A 528 -12.34 -18.11 20.73
CA GLN A 528 -12.64 -17.24 19.58
C GLN A 528 -13.44 -17.94 18.47
N THR A 529 -13.63 -19.26 18.54
CA THR A 529 -14.52 -20.08 17.70
C THR A 529 -14.32 -20.01 16.18
N ASN A 530 -13.20 -19.48 15.70
CA ASN A 530 -12.85 -19.45 14.28
C ASN A 530 -11.75 -20.49 13.96
N ASN A 531 -11.65 -20.89 12.69
CA ASN A 531 -10.72 -21.95 12.29
C ASN A 531 -9.25 -21.54 12.43
N SER A 532 -8.89 -20.27 12.23
CA SER A 532 -7.50 -19.79 12.39
C SER A 532 -7.04 -19.88 13.84
N ALA A 533 -7.88 -19.50 14.80
CA ALA A 533 -7.62 -19.64 16.23
C ALA A 533 -7.45 -21.11 16.65
N TYR A 534 -8.25 -22.03 16.08
CA TYR A 534 -8.04 -23.45 16.36
C TYR A 534 -6.68 -23.95 15.88
N TYR A 535 -6.20 -23.51 14.71
CA TYR A 535 -4.86 -23.84 14.25
C TYR A 535 -3.78 -23.24 15.17
N GLU A 536 -3.92 -21.97 15.57
CA GLU A 536 -3.01 -21.30 16.51
C GLU A 536 -2.92 -22.06 17.84
N GLY A 537 -4.06 -22.43 18.42
CA GLY A 537 -4.14 -23.21 19.67
C GLY A 537 -3.45 -24.58 19.55
N ILE A 538 -3.62 -25.27 18.41
CA ILE A 538 -2.96 -26.56 18.15
C ILE A 538 -1.44 -26.41 18.04
N GLN A 539 -0.94 -25.30 17.47
CA GLN A 539 0.51 -25.05 17.44
C GLN A 539 1.09 -24.89 18.85
N LEU A 540 0.39 -24.18 19.75
CA LEU A 540 0.82 -24.07 21.15
C LEU A 540 0.77 -25.44 21.87
N ILE A 541 -0.26 -26.25 21.63
CA ILE A 541 -0.36 -27.60 22.21
C ILE A 541 0.79 -28.49 21.71
N ARG A 542 1.18 -28.39 20.44
CA ARG A 542 2.37 -29.09 19.90
C ARG A 542 3.65 -28.68 20.63
N LYS A 543 3.84 -27.38 20.85
CA LYS A 543 4.99 -26.86 21.62
C LYS A 543 5.01 -27.44 23.03
N VAL A 544 3.88 -27.44 23.73
CA VAL A 544 3.74 -28.07 25.05
C VAL A 544 4.14 -29.55 24.99
N GLY A 545 3.66 -30.30 23.99
CA GLY A 545 4.03 -31.71 23.80
C GLY A 545 5.53 -31.92 23.57
N GLY A 546 6.16 -31.05 22.79
CA GLY A 546 7.61 -31.06 22.57
C GLY A 546 8.40 -30.84 23.87
N LEU A 547 8.03 -29.79 24.64
CA LEU A 547 8.68 -29.48 25.92
C LEU A 547 8.49 -30.60 26.96
N MET A 548 7.26 -31.13 27.07
CA MET A 548 6.96 -32.23 27.99
C MET A 548 7.68 -33.53 27.61
N LYS A 549 7.95 -33.76 26.31
CA LYS A 549 8.78 -34.89 25.86
C LYS A 549 10.22 -34.72 26.34
N THR A 550 10.81 -33.53 26.18
CA THR A 550 12.16 -33.21 26.68
C THR A 550 12.27 -33.39 28.19
N LEU A 551 11.21 -33.09 28.94
CA LEU A 551 11.12 -33.29 30.39
C LEU A 551 10.76 -34.72 30.83
N ASN A 552 10.68 -35.69 29.91
CA ASN A 552 10.21 -37.07 30.17
C ASN A 552 8.78 -37.17 30.78
N GLN A 553 7.95 -36.15 30.57
CA GLN A 553 6.56 -36.05 31.05
C GLN A 553 5.52 -36.45 29.98
N SER A 554 5.90 -37.28 29.01
CA SER A 554 5.03 -37.70 27.89
C SER A 554 3.68 -38.30 28.34
N ARG A 555 3.61 -38.91 29.52
CA ARG A 555 2.34 -39.41 30.11
C ARG A 555 1.40 -38.26 30.49
N GLN A 556 1.93 -37.21 31.12
CA GLN A 556 1.17 -36.02 31.53
C GLN A 556 0.69 -35.20 30.33
N PHE A 557 1.37 -35.29 29.18
CA PHE A 557 0.88 -34.70 27.93
C PHE A 557 -0.40 -35.40 27.44
N GLY A 558 -0.49 -36.73 27.56
CA GLY A 558 -1.70 -37.49 27.26
C GLY A 558 -2.89 -37.07 28.12
N ASP A 559 -2.66 -36.88 29.42
CA ASP A 559 -3.67 -36.42 30.37
C ASP A 559 -4.16 -35.00 30.03
N TYR A 560 -3.25 -34.10 29.63
CA TYR A 560 -3.61 -32.75 29.18
C TYR A 560 -4.44 -32.75 27.90
N LEU A 561 -4.12 -33.60 26.92
CA LEU A 561 -4.96 -33.74 25.73
C LEU A 561 -6.36 -34.30 26.06
N ALA A 562 -6.47 -35.17 27.07
CA ALA A 562 -7.76 -35.66 27.55
C ALA A 562 -8.58 -34.56 28.24
N GLU A 563 -7.93 -33.71 29.05
CA GLU A 563 -8.56 -32.55 29.69
C GLU A 563 -9.15 -31.57 28.66
N LEU A 564 -8.37 -31.21 27.64
CA LEU A 564 -8.83 -30.32 26.56
C LEU A 564 -10.03 -30.89 25.79
N ARG A 565 -10.11 -32.22 25.63
CA ARG A 565 -11.27 -32.88 25.00
C ARG A 565 -12.55 -32.74 25.81
N VAL A 566 -12.43 -32.83 27.13
CA VAL A 566 -13.57 -32.66 28.04
C VAL A 566 -14.02 -31.20 28.05
N GLN A 567 -13.07 -30.27 28.18
CA GLN A 567 -13.35 -28.83 28.27
C GLN A 567 -13.98 -28.28 26.99
N PHE A 568 -13.51 -28.70 25.81
CA PHE A 568 -13.94 -28.18 24.51
C PHE A 568 -14.82 -29.14 23.71
N LYS A 569 -15.47 -30.11 24.38
CA LYS A 569 -16.39 -31.10 23.76
C LYS A 569 -17.37 -30.52 22.71
N PRO A 570 -17.97 -29.32 22.90
CA PRO A 570 -18.88 -28.73 21.91
C PRO A 570 -18.19 -28.30 20.60
N LYS A 571 -16.88 -28.03 20.60
CA LYS A 571 -16.13 -27.46 19.47
C LYS A 571 -15.55 -28.55 18.55
N ARG A 572 -16.44 -29.21 17.79
CA ARG A 572 -16.14 -30.40 16.97
C ARG A 572 -14.92 -30.27 16.04
N ASN A 573 -14.69 -29.11 15.43
CA ASN A 573 -13.55 -28.89 14.52
C ASN A 573 -12.22 -28.84 15.27
N PHE A 574 -12.18 -28.23 16.45
CA PHE A 574 -11.00 -28.21 17.30
C PHE A 574 -10.68 -29.62 17.83
N ILE A 575 -11.70 -30.38 18.26
CA ILE A 575 -11.52 -31.77 18.72
C ILE A 575 -10.91 -32.66 17.64
N LYS A 576 -11.34 -32.53 16.38
CA LYS A 576 -10.72 -33.27 15.26
C LYS A 576 -9.22 -33.01 15.16
N LEU A 577 -8.78 -31.75 15.29
CA LEU A 577 -7.37 -31.38 15.24
C LEU A 577 -6.58 -31.92 16.46
N VAL A 578 -7.20 -31.93 17.64
CA VAL A 578 -6.61 -32.54 18.86
C VAL A 578 -6.44 -34.05 18.69
N ASP A 579 -7.40 -34.74 18.06
CA ASP A 579 -7.32 -36.18 17.79
C ASP A 579 -6.29 -36.53 16.73
N ASP A 580 -6.17 -35.71 15.68
CA ASP A 580 -5.09 -35.83 14.69
C ASP A 580 -3.71 -35.67 15.36
N LEU A 581 -3.59 -34.70 16.26
CA LEU A 581 -2.36 -34.49 17.02
C LEU A 581 -2.04 -35.72 17.89
N ALA A 582 -3.01 -36.22 18.66
CA ALA A 582 -2.82 -37.39 19.52
C ALA A 582 -2.37 -38.62 18.72
N ARG A 583 -2.98 -38.89 17.55
CA ARG A 583 -2.59 -39.97 16.64
C ARG A 583 -1.13 -39.83 16.16
N SER A 584 -0.72 -38.62 15.78
CA SER A 584 0.65 -38.36 15.31
C SER A 584 1.71 -38.59 16.39
N THR A 585 1.42 -38.26 17.66
CA THR A 585 2.34 -38.52 18.80
C THR A 585 2.47 -39.99 19.16
N VAL A 586 1.44 -40.82 18.88
CA VAL A 586 1.48 -42.27 19.13
C VAL A 586 2.25 -43.00 18.02
N ALA A 587 2.19 -42.51 16.78
CA ALA A 587 2.91 -43.07 15.63
C ALA A 587 4.41 -42.72 15.57
N ALA A 588 4.87 -41.75 16.37
CA ALA A 588 6.27 -41.31 16.45
C ALA A 588 7.03 -41.90 17.66
N LYS A 589 6.44 -42.87 18.38
CA LYS A 589 7.12 -43.79 19.29
C LYS A 589 7.54 -45.03 18.49
#